data_AF-A0A2E1IGX2-F1
#
_entry.id   AF-A0A2E1IGX2-F1
#
_cell.length_a   1.000
_cell.length_b   1.000
_cell.length_c   1.000
_cell.angle_alpha   90.00
_cell.angle_beta   90.00
_cell.angle_gamma   90.00
#
_symmetry.space_group_name_H-M   'P 1'
#
loop_
_entity.id
_entity.type
_entity.pdbx_description
1 polymer ?
#
loop_
_entity_poly.entity_id
_entity_poly.type
_entity_poly.pdbx_seq_one_letter_code
_entity_poly.pdbx_strand_id
1 'polypeptide(L)' 'MFQGSEDPARQLINHIAELQTRLAHPQHWTEGENTNNAVKLQQLMLELRRRQAEGDLDPISGSGAT' A
#
# COMPACT_ATOMS: atom_id res chain seq x y z
N MET A 1 -10.41 11.51 -22.88
CA MET A 1 -9.21 11.44 -22.01
C MET A 1 -9.65 10.80 -20.71
N PHE A 2 -9.41 9.50 -20.52
CA PHE A 2 -9.69 8.85 -19.24
C PHE A 2 -8.52 9.13 -18.31
N GLN A 3 -8.62 10.19 -17.50
CA GLN A 3 -7.86 10.22 -16.25
C GLN A 3 -8.46 9.13 -15.36
N GLY A 4 -7.99 7.89 -15.55
CA GLY A 4 -8.33 6.79 -14.68
C GLY A 4 -7.73 7.08 -13.33
N SER A 5 -8.53 7.64 -12.40
CA SER A 5 -8.20 7.67 -10.99
C SER A 5 -7.86 6.24 -10.60
N GLU A 6 -6.57 5.97 -10.37
CA GLU A 6 -6.10 4.64 -10.00
C GLU A 6 -6.93 4.15 -8.80
N ASP A 7 -7.41 2.91 -8.87
CA ASP A 7 -8.27 2.35 -7.85
C ASP A 7 -7.67 2.58 -6.44
N PRO A 8 -8.43 3.13 -5.47
CA PRO A 8 -7.90 3.47 -4.15
C PRO A 8 -7.24 2.29 -3.42
N ALA A 9 -7.65 1.04 -3.70
CA ALA A 9 -6.97 -0.16 -3.20
C ALA A 9 -5.58 -0.28 -3.78
N ARG A 10 -5.49 -0.14 -5.10
CA ARG A 10 -4.23 -0.29 -5.83
C ARG A 10 -3.24 0.76 -5.38
N GLN A 11 -3.67 2.01 -5.20
CA GLN A 11 -2.82 3.06 -4.65
C GLN A 11 -2.30 2.70 -3.26
N LEU A 12 -3.16 2.19 -2.37
CA LEU A 12 -2.77 1.78 -1.01
C LEU A 12 -1.75 0.63 -1.05
N ILE A 13 -2.00 -0.41 -1.84
CA ILE A 13 -1.11 -1.57 -2.00
C ILE A 13 0.23 -1.15 -2.61
N ASN A 14 0.21 -0.31 -3.65
CA ASN A 14 1.40 0.22 -4.29
C ASN A 14 2.26 1.02 -3.30
N HIS A 15 1.63 1.87 -2.49
CA HIS A 15 2.34 2.67 -1.48
C HIS A 15 2.97 1.79 -0.39
N ILE A 16 2.28 0.72 0.03
CA ILE A 16 2.83 -0.26 0.97
C ILE A 16 4.07 -0.95 0.36
N ALA A 17 3.97 -1.42 -0.88
CA ALA A 17 5.07 -2.09 -1.58
C ALA A 17 6.29 -1.15 -1.78
N GLU A 18 6.04 0.12 -2.10
CA GLU A 18 7.08 1.14 -2.20
C GLU A 18 7.81 1.32 -0.87
N LEU A 19 7.09 1.49 0.24
CA LEU A 19 7.69 1.66 1.56
C LEU A 19 8.45 0.41 2.01
N GLN A 20 7.94 -0.79 1.74
CA GLN A 20 8.66 -2.03 1.99
C GLN A 20 9.98 -2.09 1.22
N THR A 21 9.97 -1.66 -0.05
CA THR A 21 11.19 -1.57 -0.87
C THR A 21 12.19 -0.58 -0.29
N ARG A 22 11.73 0.59 0.17
CA ARG A 22 12.61 1.58 0.81
C ARG A 22 13.26 1.04 2.08
N LEU A 23 12.48 0.37 2.93
CA LEU A 23 12.98 -0.22 4.17
C LEU A 23 13.87 -1.45 3.96
N ALA A 24 13.75 -2.13 2.82
CA ALA A 24 14.67 -3.19 2.42
C ALA A 24 16.05 -2.64 1.99
N HIS A 25 16.13 -1.36 1.63
CA HIS A 25 17.37 -0.67 1.24
C HIS A 25 17.63 0.58 2.10
N PRO A 26 17.80 0.42 3.43
CA PRO A 26 17.89 1.53 4.37
C PRO A 26 19.09 2.44 4.13
N GLN A 27 20.14 1.98 3.44
CA GLN A 27 21.33 2.76 3.10
C GLN A 27 21.08 3.94 2.14
N HIS A 28 19.94 3.94 1.43
CA HIS A 28 19.57 5.03 0.51
C HIS A 28 18.84 6.18 1.20
N TRP A 29 18.52 6.03 2.49
CA TRP A 29 17.68 6.96 3.25
C TRP A 29 18.39 7.35 4.54
N THR A 30 18.14 8.57 5.00
CA THR A 30 18.57 8.98 6.33
C THR A 30 17.82 8.19 7.40
N GLU A 31 18.36 8.18 8.63
CA GLU A 31 17.70 7.54 9.78
C GLU A 31 16.29 8.11 10.03
N GLY A 32 16.12 9.43 9.89
CA GLY A 32 14.82 10.08 10.00
C GLY A 32 13.85 9.63 8.91
N GLU A 33 14.31 9.50 7.67
CA GLU A 33 13.49 8.99 6.56
C GLU A 33 13.11 7.52 6.74
N ASN A 34 14.05 6.68 7.19
CA ASN A 34 13.78 5.27 7.51
C ASN A 34 12.73 5.15 8.62
N THR A 35 12.86 5.96 9.67
CA THR A 35 11.87 6.01 10.76
C THR A 35 10.50 6.43 10.24
N ASN A 36 10.43 7.49 9.44
CA ASN A 36 9.19 7.96 8.84
C ASN A 36 8.57 6.93 7.89
N ASN A 37 9.38 6.26 7.07
CA ASN A 37 8.94 5.19 6.16
C ASN A 37 8.34 4.02 6.95
N ALA A 38 8.98 3.62 8.07
CA ALA A 38 8.48 2.54 8.93
C ALA A 38 7.16 2.89 9.62
N VAL A 39 7.05 4.11 10.18
CA VAL A 39 5.81 4.59 10.80
C VAL A 39 4.69 4.65 9.77
N LYS A 40 4.96 5.18 8.57
CA LYS A 40 3.98 5.27 7.50
C LYS A 40 3.54 3.88 7.02
N LEU A 41 4.48 2.94 6.90
CA LEU A 41 4.17 1.55 6.52
C LEU A 41 3.20 0.92 7.52
N GLN A 42 3.45 1.07 8.82
CA GLN A 42 2.55 0.55 9.85
C GLN A 42 1.13 1.15 9.74
N GLN A 43 1.01 2.45 9.51
CA GLN A 43 -0.29 3.11 9.33
C GLN A 43 -1.04 2.56 8.10
N LEU A 44 -0.36 2.42 6.96
CA LEU A 44 -0.98 1.92 5.74
C LEU A 44 -1.37 0.43 5.85
N MET A 45 -0.57 -0.39 6.54
CA MET A 45 -0.94 -1.79 6.80
C MET A 45 -2.17 -1.91 7.70
N LEU A 46 -2.32 -1.03 8.69
CA LEU A 46 -3.54 -0.97 9.51
C LEU A 46 -4.76 -0.57 8.68
N GLU A 47 -4.61 0.43 7.81
CA GLU A 47 -5.67 0.86 6.90
C GLU A 47 -6.05 -0.25 5.91
N LEU A 48 -5.06 -0.96 5.35
CA LEU A 48 -5.30 -2.10 4.46
C LEU A 48 -6.13 -3.18 5.17
N ARG A 49 -5.74 -3.54 6.40
CA ARG A 49 -6.49 -4.51 7.21
C ARG A 49 -7.91 -4.02 7.51
N ARG A 50 -8.08 -2.73 7.83
CA ARG A 50 -9.39 -2.13 8.11
C ARG A 50 -10.31 -2.27 6.91
N ARG A 51 -9.85 -1.88 5.72
CA ARG A 51 -10.64 -1.96 4.49
C ARG A 51 -10.92 -3.39 4.04
N GLN A 52 -9.99 -4.32 4.25
CA GLN A 52 -10.23 -5.75 4.04
C GLN A 52 -11.33 -6.29 4.97
N ALA A 53 -11.34 -5.88 6.23
CA ALA A 53 -12.38 -6.26 7.18
C ALA A 53 -13.75 -5.65 6.84
N GLU A 54 -13.76 -4.48 6.22
CA GLU A 54 -14.97 -3.79 5.73
C GLU A 54 -15.48 -4.32 4.38
N GLY A 55 -14.75 -5.24 3.74
CA GLY A 55 -15.09 -5.75 2.41
C GLY A 55 -14.88 -4.75 1.26
N ASP A 56 -14.24 -3.61 1.54
CA ASP A 56 -13.86 -2.60 0.55
C ASP A 56 -12.73 -3.12 -0.35
N LEU A 57 -11.87 -3.99 0.21
CA LEU A 57 -10.75 -4.62 -0.48
C LEU A 57 -10.90 -6.13 -0.50
N ASP A 58 -11.43 -6.67 -1.59
CA ASP A 58 -11.38 -8.12 -1.81
C ASP A 58 -9.92 -8.56 -1.99
N PRO A 59 -9.41 -9.51 -1.19
CA PRO A 59 -8.04 -9.99 -1.33
C PRO A 59 -7.76 -10.67 -2.67
N ILE A 60 -8.78 -11.06 -3.45
CA ILE A 60 -8.64 -11.69 -4.77
C ILE A 60 -9.92 -11.42 -5.58
N SER A 61 -10.00 -10.35 -6.35
CA SER A 61 -11.03 -10.23 -7.40
C SER A 61 -10.44 -9.65 -8.68
N GLY A 62 -9.47 -10.39 -9.21
CA GLY A 62 -9.27 -10.52 -10.64
C GLY A 62 -9.87 -11.85 -11.07
N SER A 63 -10.89 -11.78 -11.94
CA SER A 63 -11.39 -12.84 -12.81
C SER A 63 -12.29 -13.94 -12.20
N GLY A 64 -13.56 -13.85 -12.58
CA GLY A 64 -14.53 -14.94 -12.58
C GLY A 64 -15.71 -14.59 -13.49
N ALA A 65 -15.43 -14.39 -14.79
CA ALA A 65 -16.47 -14.42 -15.81
C ALA A 65 -16.87 -15.87 -16.05
N THR A 66 -18.13 -16.22 -15.76
CA THR A 66 -18.95 -17.22 -16.48
C THR A 66 -20.41 -16.88 -16.27
#